data_AF-A0A946KPT8-F1
#
_entry.id   AF-A0A946KPT8-F1
#
_cell.length_a   1.000
_cell.length_b   1.000
_cell.length_c   1.000
_cell.angle_alpha   90.00
_cell.angle_beta   90.00
_cell.angle_gamma   90.00
#
_symmetry.space_group_name_H-M   'P 1'
#
loop_
_entity.id
_entity.type
_entity.pdbx_description
1 polymer ?
#
loop_
_entity_poly.entity_id
_entity_poly.type
_entity_poly.pdbx_seq_one_letter_code
_entity_poly.pdbx_strand_id
1 'polypeptide(L)'
;MAKNIADNTILLASAKRKLDISQKNLKESESNVEDLKVANEKLISSIAKNMINRKSSIEVAEKEKTSLEDRKLRLTKTNLRLKKQLNELEDRQIQQKTKDFIGESPEDKLINSLSNSHDSLLSRIRPIGMIWINSGKFTMGSSPEENGRDSDEGPQTEVTISKGFAIGKYEVTNKLYNEITEETPFKNKLPLLPVSNVSWNDAIKFCKKLTKEHRIEERIPSNYEYRLPSEAEWEFACRAGTDSAFSFGNNFIDDYAWNSENGGESKQKVGMKKPNNWGLYDMHGNVQEWVLDNYHDSYIAFDGKYGATSAVDPVYLNNSIYRIARGGTSGSSPLYCRSAERLSYAANVRKNSTGFRIVLAEYLKTNNNVASAEVEEAKNNSDVATSIDEKKIIKLERVDKEPRPLVRVPPQYPPKLLLNMVRGRVDVSIVIDEEGNVADYQIRRSTHVEFSNAVKRVIRQWKFSPAIKDGKKVAVTKTQPFYFGKQ
;
A
#
# COMPACT_ATOMS: atom_id res chain seq x y z
N MET A 1 10.88 -75.92 59.87
CA MET A 1 10.08 -74.76 60.34
C MET A 1 10.97 -73.61 60.84
N ALA A 2 11.86 -73.83 61.81
CA ALA A 2 12.70 -72.77 62.40
C ALA A 2 13.63 -72.03 61.41
N LYS A 3 14.24 -72.75 60.44
CA LYS A 3 15.13 -72.15 59.43
C LYS A 3 14.41 -71.14 58.51
N ASN A 4 13.20 -71.48 58.04
CA ASN A 4 12.36 -70.59 57.25
C ASN A 4 11.92 -69.33 58.03
N ILE A 5 11.71 -69.44 59.34
CA ILE A 5 11.36 -68.30 60.20
C ILE A 5 12.56 -67.36 60.33
N ALA A 6 13.76 -67.90 60.54
CA ALA A 6 15.00 -67.11 60.61
C ALA A 6 15.30 -66.39 59.28
N ASP A 7 15.20 -67.10 58.16
CA ASP A 7 15.44 -66.53 56.82
C ASP A 7 14.41 -65.43 56.49
N ASN A 8 13.13 -65.65 56.79
CA ASN A 8 12.09 -64.62 56.63
C ASN A 8 12.33 -63.40 57.54
N THR A 9 12.83 -63.59 58.75
CA THR A 9 13.11 -62.49 59.69
C THR A 9 14.26 -61.61 59.18
N ILE A 10 15.31 -62.22 58.62
CA ILE A 10 16.43 -61.50 57.99
C ILE A 10 15.95 -60.70 56.76
N LEU A 11 15.09 -61.31 55.94
CA LEU A 11 14.51 -60.67 54.75
C LEU A 11 13.64 -59.46 55.12
N LEU A 12 12.84 -59.59 56.20
CA LEU A 12 11.98 -58.52 56.70
C LEU A 12 12.79 -57.37 57.32
N ALA A 13 13.87 -57.67 58.03
CA ALA A 13 14.80 -56.66 58.54
C ALA A 13 15.52 -55.91 57.40
N SER A 14 15.94 -56.63 56.35
CA SER A 14 16.52 -56.04 55.14
C SER A 14 15.53 -55.13 54.40
N ALA A 15 14.28 -55.59 54.24
CA ALA A 15 13.21 -54.80 53.63
C ALA A 15 12.90 -53.52 54.43
N LYS A 16 12.84 -53.62 55.77
CA LYS A 16 12.63 -52.46 56.65
C LYS A 16 13.76 -51.44 56.54
N ARG A 17 15.01 -51.89 56.49
CA ARG A 17 16.18 -51.02 56.29
C ARG A 17 16.15 -50.30 54.95
N LYS A 18 15.74 -50.98 53.88
CA LYS A 18 15.53 -50.36 52.56
C LYS A 18 14.39 -49.34 52.55
N LEU A 19 13.31 -49.61 53.29
CA LEU A 19 12.19 -48.68 53.45
C LEU A 19 12.63 -47.40 54.17
N ASP A 20 13.38 -47.52 55.27
CA ASP A 20 13.88 -46.37 56.04
C ASP A 20 14.82 -45.48 55.21
N ILE A 21 15.72 -46.10 54.42
CA ILE A 21 16.58 -45.38 53.47
C ILE A 21 15.75 -44.65 52.41
N SER A 22 14.73 -45.31 51.86
CA SER A 22 13.86 -44.72 50.84
C SER A 22 13.06 -43.54 51.39
N GLN A 23 12.56 -43.64 52.62
CA GLN A 23 11.85 -42.55 53.30
C GLN A 23 12.78 -41.36 53.61
N LYS A 24 14.03 -41.61 53.98
CA LYS A 24 15.03 -40.55 54.16
C LYS A 24 15.32 -39.82 52.85
N ASN A 25 15.56 -40.57 51.78
CA ASN A 25 15.79 -40.00 50.45
C ASN A 25 14.58 -39.22 49.94
N LEU A 26 13.36 -39.67 50.24
CA LEU A 26 12.13 -38.96 49.89
C LEU A 26 12.04 -37.60 50.59
N LYS A 27 12.29 -37.54 51.90
CA LYS A 27 12.31 -36.27 52.66
C LYS A 27 13.37 -35.29 52.15
N GLU A 28 14.55 -35.80 51.78
CA GLU A 28 15.63 -34.99 51.22
C GLU A 28 15.26 -34.46 49.83
N SER A 29 14.60 -35.28 49.01
CA SER A 29 14.03 -34.84 47.72
C SER A 29 12.93 -33.78 47.90
N GLU A 30 12.05 -33.93 48.88
CA GLU A 30 10.99 -32.95 49.17
C GLU A 30 11.57 -31.60 49.62
N SER A 31 12.62 -31.62 50.46
CA SER A 31 13.35 -30.40 50.85
C SER A 31 13.98 -29.71 49.64
N ASN A 32 14.65 -30.46 48.76
CA ASN A 32 15.26 -29.90 47.56
C ASN A 32 14.23 -29.29 46.59
N VAL A 33 13.04 -29.90 46.48
CA VAL A 33 11.94 -29.35 45.68
C VAL A 33 11.44 -28.02 46.26
N GLU A 34 11.36 -27.90 47.58
CA GLU A 34 10.92 -26.66 48.22
C GLU A 34 11.94 -25.53 48.05
N ASP A 35 13.24 -25.83 48.19
CA ASP A 35 14.32 -24.87 47.93
C ASP A 35 14.30 -24.39 46.46
N LEU A 36 14.03 -25.29 45.52
CA LEU A 36 13.87 -24.95 44.10
C LEU A 36 12.65 -24.06 43.84
N LYS A 37 11.52 -24.26 44.53
CA LYS A 37 10.36 -23.37 44.41
C LYS A 37 10.68 -21.97 44.89
N VAL A 38 11.31 -21.85 46.05
CA VAL A 38 11.72 -20.55 46.62
C VAL A 38 12.71 -19.83 45.69
N ALA A 39 13.67 -20.56 45.10
CA ALA A 39 14.59 -20.00 44.12
C ALA A 39 13.86 -19.52 42.85
N ASN A 40 12.87 -20.28 42.38
CA ASN A 40 12.08 -19.94 41.20
C ASN A 40 11.20 -18.70 41.43
N GLU A 41 10.56 -18.58 42.60
CA GLU A 41 9.79 -17.38 42.96
C GLU A 41 10.66 -16.12 43.02
N LYS A 42 11.86 -16.22 43.59
CA LYS A 42 12.83 -15.11 43.58
C LYS A 42 13.25 -14.71 42.17
N LEU A 43 13.45 -15.68 41.28
CA LEU A 43 13.80 -15.43 39.88
C LEU A 43 12.64 -14.75 39.14
N ILE A 44 11.41 -15.24 39.30
CA ILE A 44 10.21 -14.64 38.70
C ILE A 44 10.03 -13.20 39.17
N SER A 45 10.19 -12.94 40.47
CA SER A 45 10.11 -11.59 41.04
C SER A 45 11.17 -10.64 40.47
N SER A 46 12.41 -11.12 40.32
CA SER A 46 13.51 -10.36 39.70
C SER A 46 13.24 -10.04 38.23
N ILE A 47 12.75 -11.02 37.45
CA ILE A 47 12.38 -10.84 36.05
C ILE A 47 11.23 -9.82 35.92
N ALA A 48 10.20 -9.91 36.78
CA ALA A 48 9.08 -8.97 36.78
C ALA A 48 9.54 -7.53 37.06
N LYS A 49 10.42 -7.31 38.05
CA LYS A 49 11.00 -5.99 38.35
C LYS A 49 11.79 -5.44 37.16
N ASN A 50 12.61 -6.27 36.52
CA ASN A 50 13.37 -5.87 35.33
C ASN A 50 12.47 -5.51 34.14
N MET A 51 11.36 -6.23 33.94
CA MET A 51 10.38 -5.90 32.89
C MET A 51 9.69 -4.56 33.16
N ILE A 52 9.30 -4.28 34.40
CA ILE A 52 8.69 -3.00 34.79
C ILE A 52 9.65 -1.83 34.53
N ASN A 53 10.92 -1.97 34.94
CA ASN A 53 11.94 -0.95 34.71
C ASN A 53 12.22 -0.73 33.22
N ARG A 54 12.26 -1.79 32.40
CA ARG A 54 12.39 -1.64 30.95
C ARG A 54 11.20 -0.95 30.32
N LYS A 55 9.98 -1.25 30.78
CA LYS A 55 8.76 -0.62 30.27
C LYS A 55 8.76 0.89 30.53
N SER A 56 9.15 1.32 31.73
CA SER A 56 9.25 2.75 32.03
C SER A 56 10.35 3.46 31.22
N SER A 57 11.51 2.82 31.01
CA SER A 57 12.55 3.37 30.13
C SER A 57 12.10 3.52 28.68
N ILE A 58 11.34 2.56 28.15
CA ILE A 58 10.78 2.65 26.78
C ILE A 58 9.79 3.81 26.67
N GLU A 59 8.91 3.99 27.65
CA GLU A 59 7.90 5.04 27.66
C GLU A 59 8.53 6.44 27.70
N VAL A 60 9.66 6.60 28.41
CA VAL A 60 10.47 7.84 28.39
C VAL A 60 11.09 8.06 27.01
N ALA A 61 11.70 7.03 26.42
CA ALA A 61 12.32 7.13 25.10
C ALA A 61 11.30 7.45 23.98
N GLU A 62 10.07 6.94 24.09
CA GLU A 62 8.98 7.26 23.16
C GLU A 62 8.58 8.74 23.25
N LYS A 63 8.45 9.29 24.47
CA LYS A 63 8.16 10.72 24.66
C LYS A 63 9.26 11.62 24.10
N GLU A 64 10.53 11.27 24.34
CA GLU A 64 11.67 12.00 23.78
C GLU A 64 11.70 11.94 22.25
N LYS A 65 11.40 10.77 21.66
CA LYS A 65 11.29 10.62 20.21
C LYS A 65 10.20 11.53 19.62
N THR A 66 9.01 11.56 20.22
CA THR A 66 7.92 12.45 19.77
C THR A 66 8.33 13.93 19.86
N SER A 67 8.98 14.33 20.95
CA SER A 67 9.50 15.70 21.12
C SER A 67 10.56 16.07 20.06
N LEU A 68 11.46 15.14 19.73
CA LEU A 68 12.45 15.32 18.67
C LEU A 68 11.82 15.42 17.28
N GLU A 69 10.77 14.63 17.00
CA GLU A 69 10.01 14.70 15.75
C GLU A 69 9.31 16.06 15.58
N ASP A 70 8.70 16.58 16.65
CA ASP A 70 8.09 17.93 16.66
C ASP A 70 9.14 19.02 16.45
N ARG A 71 10.30 18.92 17.11
CA ARG A 71 11.41 19.87 16.92
C ARG A 71 11.93 19.82 15.48
N LYS A 72 12.08 18.62 14.90
CA LYS A 72 12.46 18.44 13.50
C LYS A 72 11.44 19.08 12.55
N LEU A 73 10.14 18.91 12.81
CA LEU A 73 9.08 19.54 12.03
C LEU A 73 9.15 21.07 12.08
N ARG A 74 9.39 21.66 13.26
CA ARG A 74 9.57 23.11 13.42
C ARG A 74 10.79 23.61 12.64
N LEU A 75 11.93 22.93 12.76
CA LEU A 75 13.15 23.30 12.03
C LEU A 75 12.96 23.19 10.51
N THR A 76 12.29 22.14 10.03
CA THR A 76 11.95 22.00 8.62
C THR A 76 11.06 23.15 8.13
N LYS A 77 10.02 23.52 8.88
CA LYS A 77 9.16 24.67 8.56
C LYS A 77 9.96 25.98 8.49
N THR A 78 10.87 26.21 9.43
CA THR A 78 11.71 27.41 9.45
C THR A 78 12.68 27.45 8.26
N ASN A 79 13.41 26.37 8.01
CA ASN A 79 14.35 26.27 6.88
C ASN A 79 13.63 26.51 5.55
N LEU A 80 12.40 26.02 5.44
CA LEU A 80 11.59 26.17 4.24
C LEU A 80 11.09 27.60 4.06
N ARG A 81 10.68 28.27 5.15
CA ARG A 81 10.35 29.70 5.13
C ARG A 81 11.54 30.55 4.69
N LEU A 82 12.74 30.23 5.18
CA LEU A 82 13.98 30.89 4.77
C LEU A 82 14.30 30.65 3.29
N LYS A 83 14.12 29.42 2.80
CA LYS A 83 14.33 29.09 1.38
C LYS A 83 13.36 29.84 0.47
N LYS A 84 12.09 29.98 0.87
CA LYS A 84 11.11 30.80 0.15
C LYS A 84 11.53 32.28 0.10
N GLN A 85 11.96 32.83 1.22
CA GLN A 85 12.46 34.22 1.28
C GLN A 85 13.70 34.41 0.40
N LEU A 86 14.59 33.43 0.33
CA LEU A 86 15.77 33.46 -0.53
C LEU A 86 15.38 33.49 -2.01
N ASN A 87 14.49 32.58 -2.44
CA ASN A 87 14.00 32.55 -3.81
C ASN A 87 13.28 33.86 -4.18
N GLU A 88 12.45 34.42 -3.30
CA GLU A 88 11.80 35.72 -3.53
C GLU A 88 12.78 36.90 -3.63
N LEU A 89 13.95 36.80 -3.00
CA LEU A 89 15.01 37.81 -3.12
C LEU A 89 15.78 37.64 -4.44
N GLU A 90 16.04 36.41 -4.86
CA GLU A 90 16.67 36.10 -6.15
C GLU A 90 15.76 36.53 -7.31
N ASP A 91 14.46 36.21 -7.26
CA ASP A 91 13.49 36.62 -8.27
C ASP A 91 13.37 38.14 -8.35
N ARG A 92 13.39 38.84 -7.21
CA ARG A 92 13.42 40.32 -7.20
C ARG A 92 14.68 40.89 -7.82
N GLN A 93 15.84 40.29 -7.56
CA GLN A 93 17.09 40.69 -8.22
C GLN A 93 17.06 40.46 -9.73
N ILE A 94 16.47 39.34 -10.17
CA ILE A 94 16.33 39.02 -11.59
C ILE A 94 15.35 40.02 -12.24
N GLN A 95 14.16 40.22 -11.66
CA GLN A 95 13.16 41.16 -12.19
C GLN A 95 13.68 42.59 -12.24
N GLN A 96 14.42 43.03 -11.23
CA GLN A 96 15.02 44.37 -11.24
C GLN A 96 16.06 44.50 -12.37
N LYS A 97 16.93 43.50 -12.53
CA LYS A 97 17.87 43.45 -13.68
C LYS A 97 17.17 43.37 -15.04
N THR A 98 16.03 42.68 -15.14
CA THR A 98 15.25 42.58 -16.38
C THR A 98 14.51 43.88 -16.69
N LYS A 99 14.00 44.57 -15.66
CA LYS A 99 13.29 45.85 -15.77
C LYS A 99 14.24 47.01 -16.12
N ASP A 100 15.47 46.93 -15.65
CA ASP A 100 16.56 47.84 -16.05
C ASP A 100 17.01 47.59 -17.51
N PHE A 101 16.65 46.44 -18.10
CA PHE A 101 17.05 46.02 -19.46
C PHE A 101 15.93 46.18 -20.51
N ILE A 102 14.66 46.08 -20.14
CA ILE A 102 13.50 46.10 -21.06
C ILE A 102 12.40 46.97 -20.43
N GLY A 103 12.14 48.17 -20.96
CA GLY A 103 11.03 49.02 -20.49
C GLY A 103 9.66 48.37 -20.75
N GLU A 104 8.74 48.41 -19.77
CA GLU A 104 7.44 47.71 -19.83
C GLU A 104 6.38 48.40 -20.73
N SER A 105 5.63 47.59 -21.49
CA SER A 105 4.52 48.00 -22.39
C SER A 105 3.13 47.85 -21.74
N PRO A 106 2.12 48.66 -22.13
CA PRO A 106 0.78 48.68 -21.51
C PRO A 106 -0.09 47.41 -21.67
N GLU A 107 0.24 46.52 -22.61
CA GLU A 107 -0.58 45.33 -22.93
C GLU A 107 -0.59 44.27 -21.81
N ASP A 108 0.48 44.18 -21.02
CA ASP A 108 0.61 43.23 -19.91
C ASP A 108 -0.32 43.55 -18.72
N LYS A 109 -0.86 44.78 -18.67
CA LYS A 109 -1.80 45.21 -17.62
C LYS A 109 -3.23 44.68 -17.86
N LEU A 110 -3.59 44.37 -19.11
CA LEU A 110 -4.98 44.02 -19.45
C LEU A 110 -5.29 42.54 -19.16
N ILE A 111 -4.33 41.65 -19.40
CA ILE A 111 -4.47 40.19 -19.22
C ILE A 111 -4.66 39.80 -17.74
N ASN A 112 -4.08 40.56 -16.81
CA ASN A 112 -4.13 40.25 -15.37
C ASN A 112 -5.46 40.59 -14.66
N SER A 113 -6.36 41.34 -15.32
CA SER A 113 -7.59 41.81 -14.67
C SER A 113 -8.79 40.86 -14.78
N LEU A 114 -8.77 39.91 -15.73
CA LEU A 114 -9.98 39.16 -16.15
C LEU A 114 -10.20 37.77 -15.52
N SER A 115 -9.27 37.20 -14.72
CA SER A 115 -9.36 35.79 -14.27
C SER A 115 -9.65 35.54 -12.77
N ASN A 116 -9.95 36.56 -11.98
CA ASN A 116 -9.65 36.57 -10.54
C ASN A 116 -10.56 35.82 -9.54
N SER A 117 -11.34 34.77 -9.90
CA SER A 117 -12.04 33.98 -8.86
C SER A 117 -11.94 32.45 -9.00
N HIS A 118 -12.25 31.86 -10.16
CA HIS A 118 -12.07 30.41 -10.38
C HIS A 118 -10.59 30.04 -10.64
N ASP A 119 -9.89 30.93 -11.33
CA ASP A 119 -8.47 30.80 -11.66
C ASP A 119 -7.57 31.02 -10.43
N SER A 120 -8.05 31.71 -9.41
CA SER A 120 -7.34 31.89 -8.12
C SER A 120 -7.20 30.57 -7.34
N LEU A 121 -8.23 29.70 -7.36
CA LEU A 121 -8.15 28.39 -6.71
C LEU A 121 -7.35 27.40 -7.56
N LEU A 122 -7.57 27.40 -8.89
CA LEU A 122 -6.85 26.54 -9.82
C LEU A 122 -5.36 26.89 -9.92
N SER A 123 -4.97 28.17 -9.86
CA SER A 123 -3.56 28.59 -9.83
C SER A 123 -2.87 28.25 -8.52
N ARG A 124 -3.60 28.27 -7.38
CA ARG A 124 -3.07 27.81 -6.09
C ARG A 124 -2.88 26.29 -6.03
N ILE A 125 -3.69 25.53 -6.78
CA ILE A 125 -3.61 24.07 -6.85
C ILE A 125 -2.63 23.62 -7.93
N ARG A 126 -2.50 24.30 -9.07
CA ARG A 126 -1.63 23.90 -10.19
C ARG A 126 -0.16 24.21 -9.89
N PRO A 127 0.68 23.20 -9.65
CA PRO A 127 2.11 23.37 -9.54
C PRO A 127 2.69 23.66 -10.94
N ILE A 128 3.76 24.45 -11.00
CA ILE A 128 4.45 24.75 -12.26
C ILE A 128 4.78 23.43 -12.98
N GLY A 129 4.36 23.31 -14.24
CA GLY A 129 4.59 22.12 -15.06
C GLY A 129 3.50 21.04 -15.00
N MET A 130 2.32 21.33 -14.45
CA MET A 130 1.15 20.45 -14.50
C MET A 130 -0.03 21.08 -15.26
N ILE A 131 -0.84 20.24 -15.90
CA ILE A 131 -2.04 20.61 -16.64
C ILE A 131 -3.27 20.06 -15.90
N TRP A 132 -4.29 20.89 -15.73
CA TRP A 132 -5.55 20.45 -15.14
C TRP A 132 -6.43 19.79 -16.19
N ILE A 133 -6.89 18.59 -15.89
CA ILE A 133 -7.82 17.80 -16.68
C ILE A 133 -9.16 17.80 -15.94
N ASN A 134 -10.23 18.16 -16.66
CA ASN A 134 -11.58 18.15 -16.11
C ASN A 134 -12.09 16.72 -15.95
N SER A 135 -13.06 16.53 -15.03
CA SER A 135 -13.85 15.30 -14.97
C SER A 135 -14.51 15.00 -16.32
N GLY A 136 -14.69 13.73 -16.64
CA GLY A 136 -15.30 13.33 -17.89
C GLY A 136 -15.47 11.82 -18.00
N LYS A 137 -15.93 11.38 -19.17
CA LYS A 137 -16.07 9.98 -19.52
C LYS A 137 -15.23 9.64 -20.74
N PHE A 138 -14.78 8.40 -20.81
CA PHE A 138 -14.11 7.87 -22.01
C PHE A 138 -14.26 6.35 -22.07
N THR A 139 -13.99 5.79 -23.25
CA THR A 139 -13.88 4.35 -23.45
C THR A 139 -12.44 3.92 -23.18
N MET A 140 -12.23 3.14 -22.12
CA MET A 140 -10.93 2.57 -21.77
C MET A 140 -10.72 1.22 -22.48
N GLY A 141 -9.50 0.96 -22.95
CA GLY A 141 -9.15 -0.24 -23.71
C GLY A 141 -9.31 -0.08 -25.22
N SER A 142 -9.00 -1.13 -25.98
CA SER A 142 -8.96 -1.13 -27.45
C SER A 142 -10.05 -2.00 -28.07
N SER A 143 -10.50 -1.61 -29.27
CA SER A 143 -11.44 -2.40 -30.06
C SER A 143 -10.77 -3.71 -30.50
N PRO A 144 -11.52 -4.83 -30.61
CA PRO A 144 -10.98 -6.10 -31.10
C PRO A 144 -10.27 -6.01 -32.48
N GLU A 145 -10.62 -5.02 -33.29
CA GLU A 145 -10.08 -4.76 -34.63
C GLU A 145 -8.88 -3.81 -34.62
N GLU A 146 -8.51 -3.23 -33.46
CA GLU A 146 -7.38 -2.31 -33.36
C GLU A 146 -6.05 -3.05 -33.63
N ASN A 147 -5.28 -2.54 -34.61
CA ASN A 147 -4.02 -3.15 -34.99
C ASN A 147 -3.01 -3.10 -33.83
N GLY A 148 -2.42 -4.26 -33.52
CA GLY A 148 -1.45 -4.41 -32.44
C GLY A 148 -2.04 -4.59 -31.05
N ARG A 149 -3.37 -4.75 -30.91
CA ARG A 149 -4.06 -5.02 -29.65
C ARG A 149 -3.58 -6.31 -28.97
N ASP A 150 -3.31 -6.21 -27.67
CA ASP A 150 -3.10 -7.34 -26.77
C ASP A 150 -4.38 -7.81 -26.06
N SER A 151 -4.34 -9.03 -25.53
CA SER A 151 -5.52 -9.68 -24.94
C SER A 151 -6.05 -9.01 -23.67
N ASP A 152 -5.19 -8.30 -22.94
CA ASP A 152 -5.50 -7.66 -21.66
C ASP A 152 -5.94 -6.20 -21.80
N GLU A 153 -6.11 -5.70 -23.03
CA GLU A 153 -6.63 -4.36 -23.35
C GLU A 153 -8.17 -4.32 -23.44
N GLY A 154 -8.84 -5.40 -23.06
CA GLY A 154 -10.29 -5.51 -23.15
C GLY A 154 -10.97 -6.13 -21.93
N PRO A 155 -12.31 -6.14 -21.91
CA PRO A 155 -13.19 -5.51 -22.90
C PRO A 155 -13.15 -3.97 -22.79
N GLN A 156 -13.54 -3.28 -23.87
CA GLN A 156 -13.71 -1.83 -23.80
C GLN A 156 -14.75 -1.47 -22.73
N THR A 157 -14.42 -0.51 -21.88
CA THR A 157 -15.21 -0.17 -20.69
C THR A 157 -15.46 1.34 -20.63
N GLU A 158 -16.71 1.77 -20.39
CA GLU A 158 -17.02 3.19 -20.17
C GLU A 158 -16.53 3.61 -18.78
N VAL A 159 -15.49 4.42 -18.72
CA VAL A 159 -14.93 4.92 -17.46
C VAL A 159 -15.33 6.37 -17.24
N THR A 160 -15.83 6.67 -16.05
CA THR A 160 -16.08 8.03 -15.56
C THR A 160 -14.97 8.45 -14.61
N ILE A 161 -14.23 9.49 -14.97
CA ILE A 161 -13.38 10.25 -14.05
C ILE A 161 -14.25 11.32 -13.40
N SER A 162 -14.64 11.11 -12.14
CA SER A 162 -15.67 11.92 -11.47
C SER A 162 -15.18 13.29 -10.99
N LYS A 163 -13.86 13.43 -10.80
CA LYS A 163 -13.22 14.67 -10.35
C LYS A 163 -12.07 15.05 -11.24
N GLY A 164 -11.93 16.35 -11.51
CA GLY A 164 -10.74 16.87 -12.18
C GLY A 164 -9.48 16.67 -11.34
N PHE A 165 -8.35 16.59 -12.03
CA PHE A 165 -7.03 16.41 -11.43
C PHE A 165 -5.99 17.18 -12.26
N ALA A 166 -4.88 17.57 -11.64
CA ALA A 166 -3.73 18.04 -12.39
C ALA A 166 -2.80 16.87 -12.70
N ILE A 167 -2.25 16.80 -13.91
CA ILE A 167 -1.26 15.81 -14.33
C ILE A 167 0.00 16.51 -14.85
N GLY A 168 1.16 15.92 -14.62
CA GLY A 168 2.43 16.44 -15.15
C GLY A 168 2.34 16.63 -16.65
N LYS A 169 2.74 17.81 -17.13
CA LYS A 169 2.82 18.13 -18.57
C LYS A 169 3.78 17.19 -19.31
N TYR A 170 4.82 16.79 -18.59
CA TYR A 170 5.89 15.90 -19.01
C TYR A 170 6.02 14.75 -18.00
N GLU A 171 6.78 13.72 -18.38
CA GLU A 171 7.37 12.77 -17.44
C GLU A 171 8.20 13.52 -16.37
N VAL A 172 8.33 12.95 -15.18
CA VAL A 172 9.21 13.52 -14.14
C VAL A 172 10.65 13.52 -14.66
N THR A 173 11.29 14.68 -14.67
CA THR A 173 12.66 14.82 -15.19
C THR A 173 13.70 14.45 -14.15
N ASN A 174 14.93 14.16 -14.59
CA ASN A 174 16.08 13.98 -13.70
C ASN A 174 16.27 15.18 -12.75
N LYS A 175 16.07 16.41 -13.24
CA LYS A 175 16.17 17.63 -12.41
C LYS A 175 15.15 17.58 -11.27
N LEU A 176 13.87 17.42 -11.59
CA LEU A 176 12.80 17.41 -10.59
C LEU A 176 12.97 16.24 -9.60
N TYR A 177 13.31 15.05 -10.10
CA TYR A 177 13.53 13.89 -9.25
C TYR A 177 14.65 14.13 -8.21
N ASN A 178 15.78 14.70 -8.64
CA ASN A 178 16.91 14.98 -7.76
C ASN A 178 16.62 16.09 -6.75
N GLU A 179 15.91 17.14 -7.16
CA GLU A 179 15.52 18.25 -6.28
C GLU A 179 14.67 17.76 -5.11
N ILE A 180 13.75 16.83 -5.38
CA ILE A 180 12.86 16.28 -4.36
C ILE A 180 13.54 15.16 -3.58
N THR A 181 14.18 14.17 -4.21
CA THR A 181 14.71 13.02 -3.45
C THR A 181 15.97 13.34 -2.65
N GLU A 182 16.67 14.44 -2.98
CA GLU A 182 18.01 14.76 -2.46
C GLU A 182 19.06 13.66 -2.74
N GLU A 183 18.76 12.72 -3.64
CA GLU A 183 19.69 11.66 -4.03
C GLU A 183 20.75 12.20 -5.00
N THR A 184 22.01 11.88 -4.72
CA THR A 184 23.19 12.34 -5.47
C THR A 184 23.49 11.64 -6.82
N PRO A 185 23.00 10.43 -7.17
CA PRO A 185 23.60 9.66 -8.26
C PRO A 185 23.35 10.23 -9.67
N PHE A 186 22.47 11.22 -9.82
CA PHE A 186 22.18 11.89 -11.10
C PHE A 186 22.48 13.39 -11.11
N LYS A 187 23.14 13.95 -10.07
CA LYS A 187 23.51 15.37 -10.05
C LYS A 187 24.37 15.67 -11.30
N ASN A 188 23.77 16.35 -12.27
CA ASN A 188 24.37 16.94 -13.48
C ASN A 188 24.48 16.09 -14.75
N LYS A 189 23.70 15.01 -14.93
CA LYS A 189 23.57 14.38 -16.26
C LYS A 189 22.17 14.58 -16.84
N LEU A 190 22.10 15.42 -17.87
CA LEU A 190 20.94 15.61 -18.76
C LEU A 190 19.62 15.91 -17.99
N PRO A 191 19.50 17.12 -17.40
CA PRO A 191 18.45 17.48 -16.44
C PRO A 191 17.02 17.41 -17.01
N LEU A 192 16.88 17.53 -18.33
CA LEU A 192 15.59 17.54 -19.04
C LEU A 192 15.22 16.17 -19.62
N LEU A 193 16.05 15.14 -19.45
CA LEU A 193 15.60 13.77 -19.73
C LEU A 193 14.62 13.31 -18.65
N PRO A 194 13.66 12.43 -19.01
CA PRO A 194 12.84 11.78 -18.01
C PRO A 194 13.73 10.95 -17.08
N VAL A 195 13.38 10.96 -15.80
CA VAL A 195 13.96 10.05 -14.83
C VAL A 195 13.54 8.62 -15.21
N SER A 196 14.50 7.72 -15.19
CA SER A 196 14.29 6.31 -15.47
C SER A 196 15.14 5.48 -14.51
N ASN A 197 15.12 4.15 -14.63
CA ASN A 197 15.81 3.27 -13.69
C ASN A 197 15.31 3.47 -12.24
N VAL A 198 14.03 3.82 -12.13
CA VAL A 198 13.29 3.99 -10.89
C VAL A 198 12.22 2.91 -10.83
N SER A 199 12.07 2.32 -9.65
CA SER A 199 11.00 1.35 -9.43
C SER A 199 9.71 2.08 -9.09
N TRP A 200 8.57 1.37 -9.21
CA TRP A 200 7.28 1.89 -8.75
C TRP A 200 7.36 2.36 -7.29
N ASN A 201 8.07 1.61 -6.43
CA ASN A 201 8.27 1.98 -5.04
C ASN A 201 9.04 3.31 -4.87
N ASP A 202 9.99 3.61 -5.76
CA ASP A 202 10.72 4.88 -5.72
C ASP A 202 9.85 6.04 -6.18
N ALA A 203 9.05 5.84 -7.23
CA ALA A 203 8.08 6.83 -7.70
C ALA A 203 7.05 7.18 -6.60
N ILE A 204 6.56 6.19 -5.85
CA ILE A 204 5.69 6.42 -4.69
C ILE A 204 6.40 7.18 -3.57
N LYS A 205 7.66 6.86 -3.27
CA LYS A 205 8.45 7.62 -2.27
C LYS A 205 8.63 9.07 -2.70
N PHE A 206 8.94 9.32 -3.97
CA PHE A 206 9.02 10.66 -4.55
C PHE A 206 7.70 11.41 -4.35
N CYS A 207 6.57 10.80 -4.74
CA CYS A 207 5.24 11.40 -4.61
C CYS A 207 4.89 11.76 -3.15
N LYS A 208 5.21 10.87 -2.20
CA LYS A 208 5.00 11.12 -0.77
C LYS A 208 5.88 12.25 -0.24
N LYS A 209 7.15 12.30 -0.65
CA LYS A 209 8.07 13.37 -0.24
C LYS A 209 7.58 14.71 -0.76
N LEU A 210 7.26 14.80 -2.05
CA LEU A 210 6.68 15.98 -2.68
C LEU A 210 5.38 16.43 -2.00
N THR A 211 4.47 15.49 -1.73
CA THR A 211 3.22 15.76 -0.99
C THR A 211 3.49 16.32 0.39
N LYS A 212 4.40 15.71 1.15
CA LYS A 212 4.73 16.15 2.51
C LYS A 212 5.32 17.55 2.49
N GLU A 213 6.27 17.80 1.58
CA GLU A 213 6.90 19.10 1.42
C GLU A 213 5.85 20.13 1.07
N HIS A 214 5.20 20.02 -0.08
CA HIS A 214 4.23 21.02 -0.55
C HIS A 214 3.04 21.23 0.38
N ARG A 215 2.68 20.23 1.21
CA ARG A 215 1.69 20.41 2.28
C ARG A 215 2.22 21.26 3.43
N ILE A 216 3.48 21.10 3.81
CA ILE A 216 4.14 21.97 4.81
C ILE A 216 4.25 23.41 4.29
N GLU A 217 4.42 23.58 2.98
CA GLU A 217 4.50 24.91 2.33
C GLU A 217 3.11 25.51 2.01
N GLU A 218 2.03 24.81 2.35
CA GLU A 218 0.65 25.21 2.04
C GLU A 218 0.41 25.44 0.53
N ARG A 219 1.18 24.75 -0.31
CA ARG A 219 1.05 24.77 -1.79
C ARG A 219 -0.03 23.83 -2.32
N ILE A 220 -0.50 22.89 -1.52
CA ILE A 220 -1.59 21.98 -1.90
C ILE A 220 -2.65 21.90 -0.80
N PRO A 221 -3.94 21.70 -1.16
CA PRO A 221 -5.00 21.48 -0.17
C PRO A 221 -4.76 20.24 0.70
N SER A 222 -5.34 20.23 1.90
CA SER A 222 -5.17 19.15 2.88
C SER A 222 -5.72 17.80 2.39
N ASN A 223 -6.72 17.82 1.51
CA ASN A 223 -7.36 16.64 0.90
C ASN A 223 -6.74 16.23 -0.44
N TYR A 224 -5.65 16.87 -0.88
CA TYR A 224 -4.94 16.55 -2.11
C TYR A 224 -3.58 15.90 -1.83
N GLU A 225 -3.11 15.10 -2.77
CA GLU A 225 -1.78 14.52 -2.76
C GLU A 225 -1.18 14.44 -4.16
N TYR A 226 0.15 14.46 -4.22
CA TYR A 226 0.86 13.95 -5.38
C TYR A 226 0.89 12.43 -5.31
N ARG A 227 0.55 11.78 -6.42
CA ARG A 227 0.61 10.33 -6.59
C ARG A 227 0.88 9.98 -8.05
N LEU A 228 1.13 8.71 -8.31
CA LEU A 228 1.02 8.19 -9.67
C LEU A 228 -0.44 8.32 -10.15
N PRO A 229 -0.66 8.60 -11.45
CA PRO A 229 -2.00 8.47 -12.03
C PRO A 229 -2.49 7.03 -11.84
N SER A 230 -3.80 6.85 -11.66
CA SER A 230 -4.41 5.56 -11.93
C SER A 230 -4.24 5.21 -13.42
N GLU A 231 -4.34 3.93 -13.76
CA GLU A 231 -4.29 3.50 -15.15
C GLU A 231 -5.35 4.22 -16.00
N ALA A 232 -6.55 4.37 -15.44
CA ALA A 232 -7.65 5.07 -16.11
C ALA A 232 -7.41 6.58 -16.26
N GLU A 233 -6.90 7.26 -15.24
CA GLU A 233 -6.52 8.68 -15.37
C GLU A 233 -5.42 8.87 -16.42
N TRP A 234 -4.47 7.93 -16.49
CA TRP A 234 -3.40 7.96 -17.48
C TRP A 234 -3.94 7.80 -18.90
N GLU A 235 -4.78 6.79 -19.16
CA GLU A 235 -5.34 6.56 -20.50
C GLU A 235 -6.31 7.67 -20.91
N PHE A 236 -7.13 8.18 -19.98
CA PHE A 236 -7.98 9.34 -20.21
C PHE A 236 -7.18 10.56 -20.66
N ALA A 237 -6.10 10.85 -19.93
CA ALA A 237 -5.18 11.94 -20.23
C ALA A 237 -4.42 11.71 -21.54
N CYS A 238 -4.02 10.47 -21.83
CA CYS A 238 -3.33 10.07 -23.05
C CYS A 238 -4.20 10.34 -24.28
N ARG A 239 -5.42 9.81 -24.27
CA ARG A 239 -6.41 9.92 -25.35
C ARG A 239 -6.86 11.34 -25.64
N ALA A 240 -6.91 12.21 -24.62
CA ALA A 240 -7.29 13.62 -24.74
C ALA A 240 -8.56 13.86 -25.58
N GLY A 241 -9.58 13.03 -25.35
CA GLY A 241 -10.88 13.10 -26.03
C GLY A 241 -11.01 12.25 -27.31
N THR A 242 -9.97 11.52 -27.72
CA THR A 242 -10.03 10.59 -28.85
C THR A 242 -10.33 9.16 -28.42
N ASP A 243 -10.88 8.36 -29.32
CA ASP A 243 -11.08 6.91 -29.18
C ASP A 243 -10.11 6.08 -30.04
N SER A 244 -9.26 6.74 -30.83
CA SER A 244 -8.28 6.10 -31.71
C SER A 244 -7.11 5.45 -30.97
N ALA A 245 -6.35 4.62 -31.69
CA ALA A 245 -5.18 3.91 -31.16
C ALA A 245 -4.14 4.86 -30.55
N PHE A 246 -3.94 6.04 -31.14
CA PHE A 246 -3.12 7.14 -30.61
C PHE A 246 -3.97 8.40 -30.43
N SER A 247 -3.51 9.34 -29.62
CA SER A 247 -4.19 10.65 -29.44
C SER A 247 -4.22 11.54 -30.69
N PHE A 248 -3.51 11.13 -31.74
CA PHE A 248 -3.39 11.80 -33.03
C PHE A 248 -3.92 10.94 -34.21
N GLY A 249 -4.68 9.86 -33.92
CA GLY A 249 -5.31 9.01 -34.92
C GLY A 249 -4.96 7.52 -34.80
N ASN A 250 -5.34 6.72 -35.80
CA ASN A 250 -5.13 5.27 -35.79
C ASN A 250 -3.77 4.82 -36.33
N ASN A 251 -3.06 5.71 -37.04
CA ASN A 251 -1.75 5.44 -37.61
C ASN A 251 -0.69 6.24 -36.87
N PHE A 252 0.50 5.66 -36.75
CA PHE A 252 1.64 6.33 -36.16
C PHE A 252 2.02 7.61 -36.92
N ILE A 253 2.37 8.68 -36.20
CA ILE A 253 2.87 9.94 -36.75
C ILE A 253 4.14 10.31 -35.98
N ASP A 254 5.26 10.44 -36.70
CA ASP A 254 6.59 10.68 -36.13
C ASP A 254 6.64 11.90 -35.20
N ASP A 255 5.91 12.98 -35.55
CA ASP A 255 5.92 14.25 -34.83
C ASP A 255 5.47 14.17 -33.37
N TYR A 256 4.81 13.10 -32.93
CA TYR A 256 4.16 13.01 -31.62
C TYR A 256 4.88 12.10 -30.61
N ALA A 257 5.88 11.33 -31.04
CA ALA A 257 6.34 10.19 -30.28
C ALA A 257 7.81 9.85 -30.53
N TRP A 258 8.49 9.40 -29.47
CA TRP A 258 9.82 8.79 -29.56
C TRP A 258 9.71 7.27 -29.42
N ASN A 259 10.17 6.52 -30.41
CA ASN A 259 10.07 5.05 -30.48
C ASN A 259 11.34 4.44 -31.13
N SER A 260 11.36 3.12 -31.37
CA SER A 260 12.52 2.44 -31.96
C SER A 260 12.93 2.94 -33.36
N GLU A 261 11.99 3.51 -34.13
CA GLU A 261 12.22 3.98 -35.50
C GLU A 261 12.89 5.36 -35.55
N ASN A 262 12.74 6.19 -34.52
CA ASN A 262 13.23 7.58 -34.50
C ASN A 262 14.04 7.98 -33.26
N GLY A 263 14.03 7.17 -32.19
CA GLY A 263 14.61 7.46 -30.88
C GLY A 263 15.99 6.84 -30.63
N GLY A 264 16.46 5.96 -31.51
CA GLY A 264 17.82 5.39 -31.44
C GLY A 264 18.13 4.64 -30.14
N GLU A 265 17.13 3.96 -29.57
CA GLU A 265 17.17 3.25 -28.26
C GLU A 265 17.47 4.14 -27.03
N SER A 266 17.55 5.46 -27.21
CA SER A 266 17.88 6.40 -26.12
C SER A 266 16.73 7.33 -25.82
N LYS A 267 16.38 7.44 -24.53
CA LYS A 267 15.40 8.44 -24.07
C LYS A 267 15.84 9.86 -24.45
N GLN A 268 14.85 10.68 -24.80
CA GLN A 268 15.02 12.03 -25.28
C GLN A 268 14.57 13.05 -24.24
N LYS A 269 14.93 14.32 -24.45
CA LYS A 269 14.46 15.40 -23.57
C LYS A 269 12.94 15.45 -23.65
N VAL A 270 12.30 15.67 -22.51
CA VAL A 270 10.84 15.79 -22.47
C VAL A 270 10.37 16.98 -23.32
N GLY A 271 9.23 16.84 -23.95
CA GLY A 271 8.57 17.94 -24.66
C GLY A 271 9.14 18.29 -26.03
N MET A 272 9.95 17.40 -26.63
CA MET A 272 10.58 17.65 -27.95
C MET A 272 9.71 17.22 -29.14
N LYS A 273 8.59 16.53 -28.89
CA LYS A 273 7.58 16.16 -29.87
C LYS A 273 6.29 16.97 -29.65
N LYS A 274 5.32 16.88 -30.55
CA LYS A 274 4.03 17.56 -30.42
C LYS A 274 3.22 16.97 -29.25
N PRO A 275 2.50 17.80 -28.49
CA PRO A 275 1.60 17.31 -27.44
C PRO A 275 0.31 16.76 -28.03
N ASN A 276 -0.45 16.02 -27.22
CA ASN A 276 -1.85 15.71 -27.52
C ASN A 276 -2.76 16.94 -27.38
N ASN A 277 -4.06 16.77 -27.64
CA ASN A 277 -5.05 17.86 -27.63
C ASN A 277 -5.21 18.58 -26.27
N TRP A 278 -4.70 18.02 -25.18
CA TRP A 278 -4.71 18.63 -23.85
C TRP A 278 -3.36 19.22 -23.45
N GLY A 279 -2.38 19.24 -24.35
CA GLY A 279 -1.07 19.83 -24.09
C GLY A 279 -0.09 18.91 -23.34
N LEU A 280 -0.40 17.60 -23.25
CA LEU A 280 0.48 16.60 -22.63
C LEU A 280 1.46 16.06 -23.67
N TYR A 281 2.72 16.00 -23.28
CA TYR A 281 3.81 15.55 -24.13
C TYR A 281 4.23 14.13 -23.76
N ASP A 282 4.84 13.46 -24.73
CA ASP A 282 5.51 12.16 -24.54
C ASP A 282 4.57 11.05 -24.05
N MET A 283 3.25 11.18 -24.29
CA MET A 283 2.27 10.15 -23.90
C MET A 283 2.37 8.85 -24.72
N HIS A 284 3.06 8.91 -25.87
CA HIS A 284 3.21 7.82 -26.85
C HIS A 284 4.69 7.48 -27.11
N GLY A 285 5.52 7.40 -26.07
CA GLY A 285 6.90 6.91 -26.20
C GLY A 285 7.84 7.52 -25.17
N ASN A 286 9.11 7.69 -25.54
CA ASN A 286 10.19 8.19 -24.68
C ASN A 286 10.52 7.24 -23.51
N VAL A 287 9.83 7.33 -22.36
CA VAL A 287 9.89 6.30 -21.33
C VAL A 287 8.51 5.79 -20.98
N GLN A 288 8.47 4.52 -20.60
CA GLN A 288 7.24 3.92 -20.13
C GLN A 288 6.97 4.40 -18.71
N GLU A 289 5.71 4.64 -18.36
CA GLU A 289 5.35 5.36 -17.16
C GLU A 289 4.61 4.47 -16.17
N TRP A 290 5.15 4.35 -14.95
CA TRP A 290 4.45 3.68 -13.86
C TRP A 290 3.11 4.36 -13.56
N VAL A 291 2.05 3.55 -13.42
CA VAL A 291 0.75 3.97 -12.88
C VAL A 291 0.51 3.33 -11.49
N LEU A 292 -0.51 3.79 -10.78
CA LEU A 292 -0.81 3.35 -9.41
C LEU A 292 -1.21 1.87 -9.35
N ASP A 293 -1.94 1.40 -10.36
CA ASP A 293 -2.65 0.14 -10.40
C ASP A 293 -1.75 -1.09 -10.39
N ASN A 294 -2.25 -2.14 -9.75
CA ASN A 294 -1.73 -3.48 -9.91
C ASN A 294 -2.12 -4.05 -11.28
N TYR A 295 -1.27 -4.94 -11.81
CA TYR A 295 -1.63 -5.69 -13.00
C TYR A 295 -2.86 -6.59 -12.77
N HIS A 296 -3.68 -6.68 -13.81
CA HIS A 296 -4.79 -7.60 -13.96
C HIS A 296 -4.93 -7.94 -15.45
N ASP A 297 -5.35 -9.17 -15.75
CA ASP A 297 -5.37 -9.78 -17.10
C ASP A 297 -6.55 -9.35 -17.97
N SER A 298 -7.49 -8.59 -17.42
CA SER A 298 -8.67 -8.09 -18.14
C SER A 298 -9.28 -6.90 -17.42
N TYR A 299 -9.85 -5.91 -18.14
CA TYR A 299 -10.67 -4.85 -17.52
C TYR A 299 -11.94 -5.36 -16.82
N ILE A 300 -12.23 -6.67 -16.89
CA ILE A 300 -13.25 -7.34 -16.09
C ILE A 300 -12.83 -7.32 -14.62
N ALA A 301 -13.38 -6.35 -13.85
CA ALA A 301 -13.75 -6.43 -12.43
C ALA A 301 -13.69 -5.06 -11.71
N PHE A 302 -14.36 -4.02 -12.21
CA PHE A 302 -14.46 -2.77 -11.43
C PHE A 302 -15.35 -2.90 -10.18
N ASP A 303 -16.05 -4.03 -10.01
CA ASP A 303 -16.85 -4.37 -8.83
C ASP A 303 -16.84 -5.87 -8.47
N GLY A 304 -15.93 -6.66 -9.07
CA GLY A 304 -15.91 -8.12 -8.91
C GLY A 304 -17.08 -8.86 -9.56
N LYS A 305 -17.92 -8.18 -10.37
CA LYS A 305 -18.94 -8.83 -11.19
C LYS A 305 -18.40 -9.03 -12.61
N TYR A 306 -18.48 -10.26 -13.09
CA TYR A 306 -18.25 -10.56 -14.50
C TYR A 306 -19.25 -9.76 -15.35
N GLY A 307 -18.75 -8.93 -16.28
CA GLY A 307 -19.57 -8.22 -17.28
C GLY A 307 -19.95 -6.77 -16.98
N ALA A 308 -19.32 -6.09 -16.00
CA ALA A 308 -19.53 -4.66 -15.81
C ALA A 308 -18.96 -3.86 -17.01
N THR A 309 -19.82 -3.14 -17.74
CA THR A 309 -19.45 -2.33 -18.92
C THR A 309 -19.10 -0.89 -18.59
N SER A 310 -19.16 -0.49 -17.32
CA SER A 310 -18.86 0.87 -16.87
C SER A 310 -18.24 0.92 -15.48
N ALA A 311 -17.40 1.94 -15.21
CA ALA A 311 -16.77 2.17 -13.91
C ALA A 311 -16.63 3.66 -13.56
N VAL A 312 -16.53 3.98 -12.28
CA VAL A 312 -16.30 5.35 -11.77
C VAL A 312 -15.04 5.38 -10.93
N ASP A 313 -14.11 6.28 -11.27
CA ASP A 313 -12.78 6.43 -10.65
C ASP A 313 -12.07 5.08 -10.38
N PRO A 314 -11.96 4.21 -11.39
CA PRO A 314 -11.42 2.88 -11.18
C PRO A 314 -9.95 2.89 -10.74
N VAL A 315 -9.64 2.13 -9.69
CA VAL A 315 -8.27 1.85 -9.25
C VAL A 315 -8.17 0.40 -8.76
N TYR A 316 -7.32 -0.41 -9.39
CA TYR A 316 -7.05 -1.79 -9.00
C TYR A 316 -5.89 -1.88 -8.03
N LEU A 317 -6.22 -2.09 -6.76
CA LEU A 317 -5.26 -2.40 -5.71
C LEU A 317 -5.49 -3.83 -5.23
N ASN A 318 -4.60 -4.74 -5.60
CA ASN A 318 -4.66 -6.15 -5.23
C ASN A 318 -3.33 -6.59 -4.58
N ASN A 319 -3.21 -7.87 -4.24
CA ASN A 319 -1.99 -8.42 -3.62
C ASN A 319 -0.89 -8.75 -4.63
N SER A 320 -1.07 -8.44 -5.92
CA SER A 320 -0.05 -8.64 -6.94
C SER A 320 1.17 -7.78 -6.63
N ILE A 321 2.35 -8.34 -6.91
CA ILE A 321 3.59 -7.57 -6.89
C ILE A 321 3.79 -6.81 -8.20
N TYR A 322 3.03 -7.14 -9.25
CA TYR A 322 3.12 -6.49 -10.55
C TYR A 322 2.29 -5.21 -10.59
N ARG A 323 2.90 -4.18 -11.18
CA ARG A 323 2.34 -2.86 -11.39
C ARG A 323 2.34 -2.56 -12.88
N ILE A 324 1.35 -1.80 -13.31
CA ILE A 324 1.19 -1.44 -14.70
C ILE A 324 2.12 -0.28 -15.03
N ALA A 325 2.66 -0.29 -16.25
CA ALA A 325 3.36 0.83 -16.83
C ALA A 325 2.87 1.03 -18.28
N ARG A 326 2.68 2.29 -18.69
CA ARG A 326 1.97 2.67 -19.92
C ARG A 326 2.83 3.53 -20.86
N GLY A 327 2.42 3.64 -22.13
CA GLY A 327 2.90 4.66 -23.07
C GLY A 327 4.07 4.28 -23.97
N GLY A 328 4.63 3.08 -23.83
CA GLY A 328 5.78 2.64 -24.62
C GLY A 328 7.09 3.35 -24.27
N THR A 329 8.13 3.15 -25.09
CA THR A 329 9.49 3.67 -24.85
C THR A 329 10.13 4.12 -26.15
N SER A 330 11.24 4.86 -26.08
CA SER A 330 12.10 5.18 -27.23
C SER A 330 12.73 3.98 -27.93
N GLY A 331 12.63 2.77 -27.36
CA GLY A 331 13.06 1.52 -27.98
C GLY A 331 11.91 0.59 -28.36
N SER A 332 10.67 1.02 -28.16
CA SER A 332 9.48 0.22 -28.48
C SER A 332 9.09 0.37 -29.94
N SER A 333 8.56 -0.69 -30.56
CA SER A 333 7.83 -0.55 -31.83
C SER A 333 6.69 0.47 -31.67
N PRO A 334 6.35 1.26 -32.71
CA PRO A 334 5.23 2.20 -32.65
C PRO A 334 3.92 1.60 -32.11
N LEU A 335 3.64 0.33 -32.39
CA LEU A 335 2.42 -0.35 -31.93
C LEU A 335 2.36 -0.54 -30.41
N TYR A 336 3.51 -0.54 -29.73
CA TYR A 336 3.58 -0.59 -28.26
C TYR A 336 3.47 0.81 -27.60
N CYS A 337 3.28 1.86 -28.41
CA CYS A 337 3.06 3.23 -27.91
C CYS A 337 1.58 3.65 -27.99
N ARG A 338 0.66 2.73 -28.28
CA ARG A 338 -0.79 3.00 -28.36
C ARG A 338 -1.36 3.41 -26.98
N SER A 339 -2.46 4.14 -26.99
CA SER A 339 -3.15 4.63 -25.79
C SER A 339 -3.60 3.49 -24.87
N ALA A 340 -4.02 2.36 -25.44
CA ALA A 340 -4.55 1.21 -24.72
C ALA A 340 -3.47 0.19 -24.30
N GLU A 341 -2.24 0.29 -24.84
CA GLU A 341 -1.21 -0.72 -24.59
C GLU A 341 -0.86 -0.80 -23.09
N ARG A 342 -0.68 -2.04 -22.61
CA ARG A 342 -0.42 -2.34 -21.20
C ARG A 342 0.81 -3.21 -21.09
N LEU A 343 1.66 -2.86 -20.15
CA LEU A 343 2.77 -3.69 -19.73
C LEU A 343 2.83 -3.70 -18.22
N SER A 344 3.46 -4.75 -17.67
CA SER A 344 3.62 -4.86 -16.23
C SER A 344 4.98 -5.38 -15.81
N TYR A 345 5.45 -4.85 -14.68
CA TYR A 345 6.68 -5.29 -14.04
C TYR A 345 6.48 -5.35 -12.52
N ALA A 346 7.30 -6.14 -11.83
CA ALA A 346 7.26 -6.17 -10.37
C ALA A 346 7.61 -4.79 -9.79
N ALA A 347 6.93 -4.38 -8.71
CA ALA A 347 6.99 -3.03 -8.14
C ALA A 347 8.38 -2.57 -7.68
N ASN A 348 9.32 -3.50 -7.51
CA ASN A 348 10.72 -3.25 -7.10
C ASN A 348 11.70 -3.26 -8.28
N VAL A 349 11.27 -3.64 -9.48
CA VAL A 349 12.12 -3.67 -10.68
C VAL A 349 12.43 -2.25 -11.12
N ARG A 350 13.68 -2.04 -11.54
CA ARG A 350 14.15 -0.80 -12.17
C ARG A 350 14.58 -1.11 -13.60
N LYS A 351 14.11 -0.32 -14.57
CA LYS A 351 14.45 -0.45 -15.98
C LYS A 351 14.90 0.90 -16.52
N ASN A 352 15.92 0.91 -17.37
CA ASN A 352 16.46 2.14 -17.96
C ASN A 352 15.47 2.89 -18.86
N SER A 353 14.39 2.22 -19.27
CA SER A 353 13.31 2.74 -20.10
C SER A 353 12.01 3.00 -19.33
N THR A 354 11.97 2.79 -18.01
CA THR A 354 10.77 3.01 -17.20
C THR A 354 10.97 4.17 -16.23
N GLY A 355 10.13 5.19 -16.37
CA GLY A 355 10.01 6.36 -15.52
C GLY A 355 8.58 6.50 -14.99
N PHE A 356 8.12 7.72 -14.79
CA PHE A 356 6.76 8.01 -14.35
C PHE A 356 6.39 9.48 -14.57
N ARG A 357 5.10 9.76 -14.63
CA ARG A 357 4.53 11.09 -14.39
C ARG A 357 3.69 11.09 -13.12
N ILE A 358 3.33 12.29 -12.66
CA ILE A 358 2.58 12.47 -11.41
C ILE A 358 1.26 13.16 -11.68
N VAL A 359 0.29 12.89 -10.81
CA VAL A 359 -0.92 13.69 -10.67
C VAL A 359 -0.95 14.38 -9.33
N LEU A 360 -1.61 15.53 -9.25
CA LEU A 360 -2.06 16.17 -8.03
C LEU A 360 -3.59 16.10 -8.06
N ALA A 361 -4.13 15.25 -7.19
CA ALA A 361 -5.55 14.94 -7.16
C ALA A 361 -6.02 14.86 -5.72
N GLU A 362 -7.34 14.90 -5.52
CA GLU A 362 -7.91 14.51 -4.24
C GLU A 362 -7.47 13.09 -3.87
N TYR A 363 -7.35 12.84 -2.57
CA TYR A 363 -7.14 11.48 -2.07
C TYR A 363 -8.18 10.55 -2.68
N LEU A 364 -7.68 9.42 -3.20
CA LEU A 364 -8.56 8.34 -3.61
C LEU A 364 -9.45 7.99 -2.43
N LYS A 365 -10.77 7.99 -2.66
CA LYS A 365 -11.74 7.57 -1.67
C LYS A 365 -11.50 6.10 -1.38
N THR A 366 -10.67 5.80 -0.40
CA THR A 366 -10.80 4.52 0.32
C THR A 366 -12.20 4.55 0.90
N ASN A 367 -13.01 3.50 0.69
CA ASN A 367 -14.32 3.31 1.31
C ASN A 367 -14.23 3.32 2.85
N ASN A 368 -13.95 4.48 3.44
CA ASN A 368 -13.96 4.78 4.87
C ASN A 368 -15.29 5.42 5.28
N ASN A 369 -16.21 5.67 4.33
CA ASN A 369 -17.55 6.19 4.59
C ASN A 369 -18.65 5.11 4.56
N VAL A 370 -18.31 3.85 4.29
CA VAL A 370 -19.23 2.73 4.56
C VAL A 370 -19.28 2.46 6.08
N ALA A 371 -18.23 2.80 6.82
CA ALA A 371 -18.15 2.65 8.27
C ALA A 371 -19.11 3.56 9.06
N SER A 372 -19.62 4.66 8.47
CA SER A 372 -20.58 5.53 9.16
C SER A 372 -22.04 5.13 8.90
N ALA A 373 -22.34 4.48 7.77
CA ALA A 373 -23.67 3.94 7.48
C ALA A 373 -23.87 2.54 8.08
N GLU A 374 -22.83 1.69 8.11
CA GLU A 374 -22.89 0.36 8.73
C GLU A 374 -22.88 0.41 10.28
N VAL A 375 -22.49 1.53 10.91
CA VAL A 375 -22.55 1.68 12.38
C VAL A 375 -23.98 1.95 12.88
N GLU A 376 -24.88 2.49 12.06
CA GLU A 376 -26.30 2.59 12.40
C GLU A 376 -27.05 1.27 12.15
N GLU A 377 -26.66 0.51 11.12
CA GLU A 377 -27.25 -0.81 10.84
C GLU A 377 -26.74 -1.90 11.80
N ALA A 378 -25.49 -1.81 12.26
CA ALA A 378 -24.91 -2.73 13.26
C ALA A 378 -25.38 -2.48 14.70
N LYS A 379 -25.95 -1.29 15.00
CA LYS A 379 -26.62 -1.05 16.30
C LYS A 379 -28.00 -1.70 16.40
N ASN A 380 -28.65 -1.97 15.28
CA ASN A 380 -29.96 -2.61 15.24
C ASN A 380 -29.89 -4.15 15.14
N ASN A 381 -28.69 -4.73 15.04
CA ASN A 381 -28.50 -6.18 14.87
C ASN A 381 -27.62 -6.82 15.98
N SER A 382 -27.42 -6.14 17.11
CA SER A 382 -26.63 -6.67 18.24
C SER A 382 -27.34 -7.70 19.11
N ASP A 383 -28.61 -8.03 18.83
CA ASP A 383 -29.44 -8.86 19.74
C ASP A 383 -29.78 -10.26 19.21
N VAL A 384 -28.90 -10.88 18.41
CA VAL A 384 -28.98 -12.33 18.17
C VAL A 384 -27.58 -12.96 18.17
N ALA A 385 -26.91 -12.94 19.32
CA ALA A 385 -25.82 -13.87 19.59
C ALA A 385 -26.43 -15.20 20.07
N THR A 386 -26.51 -16.21 19.20
CA THR A 386 -26.72 -17.59 19.64
C THR A 386 -25.46 -18.04 20.38
N SER A 387 -25.50 -17.97 21.71
CA SER A 387 -24.43 -18.39 22.60
C SER A 387 -24.18 -19.90 22.45
N ILE A 388 -23.06 -20.28 21.86
CA ILE A 388 -22.54 -21.65 22.00
C ILE A 388 -22.00 -21.76 23.42
N ASP A 389 -22.58 -22.65 24.22
CA ASP A 389 -22.18 -22.90 25.59
C ASP A 389 -20.70 -23.33 25.63
N GLU A 390 -19.83 -22.52 26.26
CA GLU A 390 -18.36 -22.71 26.27
C GLU A 390 -17.94 -24.10 26.75
N LYS A 391 -18.81 -24.79 27.52
CA LYS A 391 -18.61 -26.17 27.99
C LYS A 391 -18.64 -27.24 26.89
N LYS A 392 -19.10 -26.94 25.68
CA LYS A 392 -19.19 -27.89 24.55
C LYS A 392 -18.06 -27.78 23.53
N ILE A 393 -17.16 -26.81 23.66
CA ILE A 393 -16.08 -26.59 22.69
C ILE A 393 -14.90 -27.52 22.99
N ILE A 394 -14.58 -28.41 22.04
CA ILE A 394 -13.50 -29.39 22.20
C ILE A 394 -12.17 -28.76 21.78
N LYS A 395 -11.11 -28.99 22.57
CA LYS A 395 -9.74 -28.60 22.19
C LYS A 395 -9.33 -29.37 20.93
N LEU A 396 -8.74 -28.67 19.96
CA LEU A 396 -8.33 -29.22 18.68
C LEU A 396 -7.46 -30.49 18.80
N GLU A 397 -6.61 -30.58 19.81
CA GLU A 397 -5.74 -31.74 20.08
C GLU A 397 -6.50 -33.02 20.47
N ARG A 398 -7.80 -32.92 20.77
CA ARG A 398 -8.64 -34.01 21.28
C ARG A 398 -9.68 -34.50 20.26
N VAL A 399 -9.55 -34.10 18.99
CA VAL A 399 -10.43 -34.57 17.91
C VAL A 399 -9.70 -35.59 17.04
N ASP A 400 -10.44 -36.55 16.50
CA ASP A 400 -9.91 -37.60 15.62
C ASP A 400 -9.64 -37.06 14.21
N LYS A 401 -10.45 -36.10 13.77
CA LYS A 401 -10.29 -35.43 12.47
C LYS A 401 -10.37 -33.92 12.64
N GLU A 402 -9.27 -33.24 12.35
CA GLU A 402 -9.23 -31.78 12.38
C GLU A 402 -10.05 -31.13 11.24
N PRO A 403 -10.62 -29.94 11.50
CA PRO A 403 -11.24 -29.12 10.48
C PRO A 403 -10.20 -28.56 9.50
N ARG A 404 -10.47 -28.75 8.20
CA ARG A 404 -9.66 -28.23 7.09
C ARG A 404 -10.41 -27.09 6.41
N PRO A 405 -9.76 -25.98 6.04
CA PRO A 405 -10.43 -24.89 5.34
C PRO A 405 -10.96 -25.35 3.97
N LEU A 406 -12.25 -25.10 3.70
CA LEU A 406 -12.91 -25.33 2.42
C LEU A 406 -13.04 -24.03 1.61
N VAL A 407 -13.36 -22.92 2.30
CA VAL A 407 -13.46 -21.58 1.70
C VAL A 407 -12.52 -20.64 2.43
N ARG A 408 -11.70 -19.90 1.67
CA ARG A 408 -10.78 -18.88 2.18
C ARG A 408 -11.00 -17.58 1.44
N VAL A 409 -11.51 -16.58 2.14
CA VAL A 409 -11.55 -15.20 1.65
C VAL A 409 -10.31 -14.48 2.18
N PRO A 410 -9.34 -14.09 1.33
CA PRO A 410 -8.13 -13.44 1.80
C PRO A 410 -8.43 -12.01 2.30
N PRO A 411 -7.88 -11.59 3.44
CA PRO A 411 -8.04 -10.21 3.90
C PRO A 411 -7.31 -9.25 2.96
N GLN A 412 -7.95 -8.15 2.59
CA GLN A 412 -7.32 -7.11 1.77
C GLN A 412 -6.22 -6.38 2.56
N TYR A 413 -5.08 -6.12 1.91
CA TYR A 413 -4.00 -5.36 2.53
C TYR A 413 -4.44 -3.92 2.79
N PRO A 414 -4.34 -3.39 4.04
CA PRO A 414 -4.68 -2.00 4.31
C PRO A 414 -3.84 -1.04 3.44
N PRO A 415 -4.44 -0.16 2.61
CA PRO A 415 -3.69 0.65 1.65
C PRO A 415 -2.59 1.50 2.28
N LYS A 416 -2.84 2.11 3.46
CA LYS A 416 -1.84 2.88 4.21
C LYS A 416 -0.61 2.06 4.61
N LEU A 417 -0.79 0.77 4.90
CA LEU A 417 0.29 -0.14 5.28
C LEU A 417 0.99 -0.73 4.06
N LEU A 418 0.24 -1.01 2.99
CA LEU A 418 0.80 -1.45 1.71
C LEU A 418 1.74 -0.38 1.15
N LEU A 419 1.30 0.88 1.16
CA LEU A 419 2.08 2.04 0.76
C LEU A 419 3.40 2.17 1.53
N ASN A 420 3.44 1.76 2.80
CA ASN A 420 4.63 1.85 3.64
C ASN A 420 5.41 0.53 3.74
N MET A 421 5.01 -0.50 2.98
CA MET A 421 5.57 -1.86 3.04
C MET A 421 5.63 -2.42 4.47
N VAL A 422 4.72 -1.97 5.34
CA VAL A 422 4.66 -2.42 6.73
C VAL A 422 4.21 -3.86 6.69
N ARG A 423 5.06 -4.81 7.05
CA ARG A 423 4.70 -6.23 7.14
C ARG A 423 3.98 -6.52 8.45
N GLY A 424 3.21 -7.60 8.49
CA GLY A 424 2.55 -7.97 9.73
C GLY A 424 2.00 -9.37 9.80
N ARG A 425 1.56 -9.70 11.01
CA ARG A 425 0.95 -10.98 11.35
C ARG A 425 -0.22 -10.74 12.27
N VAL A 426 -1.30 -11.46 12.03
CA VAL A 426 -2.47 -11.53 12.91
C VAL A 426 -2.73 -13.00 13.24
N ASP A 427 -2.73 -13.34 14.52
CA ASP A 427 -3.15 -14.67 15.00
C ASP A 427 -4.58 -14.56 15.53
N VAL A 428 -5.50 -15.32 14.92
CA VAL A 428 -6.91 -15.33 15.30
C VAL A 428 -7.28 -16.68 15.88
N SER A 429 -7.86 -16.70 17.08
CA SER A 429 -8.52 -17.86 17.66
C SER A 429 -9.94 -17.92 17.12
N ILE A 430 -10.28 -18.89 16.29
CA ILE A 430 -11.62 -19.08 15.72
C ILE A 430 -12.34 -20.25 16.39
N VAL A 431 -13.63 -20.10 16.64
CA VAL A 431 -14.55 -21.19 17.04
C VAL A 431 -15.25 -21.66 15.76
N ILE A 432 -15.05 -22.92 15.43
CA ILE A 432 -15.65 -23.59 14.28
C ILE A 432 -16.80 -24.46 14.83
N ASP A 433 -18.01 -24.25 14.34
CA ASP A 433 -19.19 -25.04 14.76
C ASP A 433 -19.20 -26.46 14.15
N GLU A 434 -20.23 -27.24 14.46
CA GLU A 434 -20.40 -28.62 13.99
C GLU A 434 -20.58 -28.70 12.47
N GLU A 435 -21.08 -27.63 11.84
CA GLU A 435 -21.29 -27.48 10.41
C GLU A 435 -20.04 -27.00 9.66
N GLY A 436 -19.04 -26.48 10.38
CA GLY A 436 -17.80 -25.95 9.83
C GLY A 436 -17.81 -24.44 9.57
N ASN A 437 -18.78 -23.69 10.08
CA ASN A 437 -18.79 -22.22 10.01
C ASN A 437 -17.99 -21.62 11.17
N VAL A 438 -17.45 -20.41 10.94
CA VAL A 438 -16.81 -19.63 12.01
C VAL A 438 -17.91 -18.94 12.83
N ALA A 439 -18.28 -19.54 13.96
CA ALA A 439 -19.32 -19.04 14.86
C ALA A 439 -18.84 -17.85 15.71
N ASP A 440 -17.57 -17.88 16.13
CA ASP A 440 -16.95 -16.80 16.90
C ASP A 440 -15.44 -16.69 16.62
N TYR A 441 -14.85 -15.55 16.96
CA TYR A 441 -13.42 -15.33 16.84
C TYR A 441 -12.87 -14.30 17.82
N GLN A 442 -11.61 -14.48 18.22
CA GLN A 442 -10.86 -13.53 19.03
C GLN A 442 -9.47 -13.28 18.44
N ILE A 443 -9.11 -12.02 18.23
CA ILE A 443 -7.75 -11.64 17.86
C ILE A 443 -6.84 -11.90 19.08
N ARG A 444 -5.89 -12.83 18.97
CA ARG A 444 -4.95 -13.16 20.04
C ARG A 444 -3.72 -12.27 19.99
N ARG A 445 -3.20 -12.04 18.79
CA ARG A 445 -2.01 -11.24 18.55
C ARG A 445 -2.14 -10.52 17.24
N SER A 446 -1.67 -9.28 17.20
CA SER A 446 -1.54 -8.54 15.95
C SER A 446 -0.35 -7.60 16.01
N THR A 447 0.37 -7.49 14.89
CA THR A 447 1.45 -6.50 14.74
C THR A 447 0.93 -5.11 14.38
N HIS A 448 -0.34 -4.99 13.94
CA HIS A 448 -0.94 -3.70 13.61
C HIS A 448 -2.47 -3.75 13.69
N VAL A 449 -3.10 -2.70 14.24
CA VAL A 449 -4.57 -2.64 14.37
C VAL A 449 -5.28 -2.80 13.01
N GLU A 450 -4.80 -2.12 11.97
CA GLU A 450 -5.35 -2.22 10.61
C GLU A 450 -5.30 -3.63 10.00
N PHE A 451 -4.28 -4.44 10.30
CA PHE A 451 -4.28 -5.85 9.87
C PHE A 451 -5.36 -6.64 10.57
N SER A 452 -5.58 -6.36 11.86
CA SER A 452 -6.68 -6.96 12.63
C SER A 452 -8.03 -6.61 11.99
N ASN A 453 -8.22 -5.34 11.60
CA ASN A 453 -9.44 -4.88 10.93
C ASN A 453 -9.65 -5.60 9.59
N ALA A 454 -8.60 -5.74 8.79
CA ALA A 454 -8.66 -6.48 7.52
C ALA A 454 -9.08 -7.94 7.71
N VAL A 455 -8.56 -8.64 8.73
CA VAL A 455 -8.93 -10.03 9.04
C VAL A 455 -10.37 -10.13 9.55
N LYS A 456 -10.81 -9.22 10.42
CA LYS A 456 -12.18 -9.20 10.97
C LYS A 456 -13.26 -9.16 9.88
N ARG A 457 -13.01 -8.44 8.77
CA ARG A 457 -13.96 -8.32 7.65
C ARG A 457 -14.22 -9.63 6.92
N VAL A 458 -13.26 -10.55 6.90
CA VAL A 458 -13.31 -11.76 6.07
C VAL A 458 -13.46 -13.05 6.88
N ILE A 459 -13.12 -13.06 8.17
CA ILE A 459 -12.98 -14.31 8.95
C ILE A 459 -14.29 -15.08 9.10
N ARG A 460 -15.44 -14.40 9.21
CA ARG A 460 -16.76 -15.05 9.28
C ARG A 460 -17.20 -15.69 7.94
N GLN A 461 -16.56 -15.32 6.84
CA GLN A 461 -16.84 -15.87 5.51
C GLN A 461 -16.06 -17.17 5.24
N TRP A 462 -15.12 -17.53 6.13
CA TRP A 462 -14.38 -18.78 6.00
C TRP A 462 -15.27 -19.96 6.38
N LYS A 463 -15.09 -21.07 5.65
CA LYS A 463 -15.73 -22.35 5.94
C LYS A 463 -14.69 -23.44 6.07
N PHE A 464 -14.97 -24.40 6.94
CA PHE A 464 -14.14 -25.54 7.23
C PHE A 464 -14.93 -26.84 7.02
N SER A 465 -14.22 -27.94 6.85
CA SER A 465 -14.81 -29.25 7.06
C SER A 465 -15.12 -29.40 8.56
N PRO A 466 -16.22 -30.05 8.95
CA PRO A 466 -16.50 -30.37 10.36
C PRO A 466 -15.33 -31.10 11.03
N ALA A 467 -15.06 -30.76 12.29
CA ALA A 467 -14.18 -31.55 13.14
C ALA A 467 -14.93 -32.81 13.60
N ILE A 468 -14.23 -33.95 13.68
CA ILE A 468 -14.84 -35.23 14.12
C ILE A 468 -14.18 -35.70 15.39
N LYS A 469 -15.00 -36.07 16.39
CA LYS A 469 -14.58 -36.80 17.58
C LYS A 469 -15.58 -37.93 17.87
N ASP A 470 -15.08 -39.14 18.08
CA ASP A 470 -15.87 -40.35 18.34
C ASP A 470 -16.95 -40.57 17.27
N GLY A 471 -16.61 -40.27 16.00
CA GLY A 471 -17.52 -40.37 14.85
C GLY A 471 -18.60 -39.27 14.75
N LYS A 472 -18.63 -38.30 15.67
CA LYS A 472 -19.58 -37.19 15.67
C LYS A 472 -18.93 -35.86 15.28
N LYS A 473 -19.70 -34.99 14.63
CA LYS A 473 -19.29 -33.60 14.38
C LYS A 473 -19.26 -32.84 15.70
N VAL A 474 -18.22 -32.04 15.93
CA VAL A 474 -18.02 -31.31 17.18
C VAL A 474 -17.53 -29.89 16.90
N ALA A 475 -17.93 -28.95 17.74
CA ALA A 475 -17.39 -27.59 17.71
C ALA A 475 -15.97 -27.56 18.32
N VAL A 476 -15.07 -26.79 17.71
CA VAL A 476 -13.66 -26.71 18.12
C VAL A 476 -13.09 -25.31 18.02
N THR A 477 -12.07 -25.02 18.82
CA THR A 477 -11.27 -23.79 18.70
C THR A 477 -9.97 -24.06 17.97
N LYS A 478 -9.63 -23.23 16.97
CA LYS A 478 -8.37 -23.29 16.21
C LYS A 478 -7.71 -21.92 16.11
N THR A 479 -6.38 -21.87 16.25
CA THR A 479 -5.62 -20.63 16.01
C THR A 479 -5.18 -20.59 14.54
N GLN A 480 -5.61 -19.56 13.81
CA GLN A 480 -5.29 -19.35 12.40
C GLN A 480 -4.40 -18.09 12.25
N PRO A 481 -3.14 -18.23 11.79
CA PRO A 481 -2.31 -17.10 11.44
C PRO A 481 -2.66 -16.52 10.07
N PHE A 482 -2.60 -15.19 9.96
CA PHE A 482 -2.68 -14.41 8.73
C PHE A 482 -1.41 -13.58 8.60
N TYR A 483 -0.78 -13.65 7.44
CA TYR A 483 0.46 -12.94 7.15
C TYR A 483 0.22 -11.87 6.09
N PHE A 484 0.64 -10.66 6.42
CA PHE A 484 0.61 -9.52 5.51
C PHE A 484 2.05 -9.22 5.07
N GLY A 485 2.29 -9.38 3.77
CA GLY A 485 3.54 -8.99 3.14
C GLY A 485 4.64 -10.06 3.07
N LYS A 486 4.29 -11.35 2.90
CA LYS A 486 5.21 -12.39 2.35
C LYS A 486 4.52 -13.74 2.02
N GLN A 487 4.95 -14.39 0.92
CA GLN A 487 6.10 -15.31 0.93
C GLN A 487 7.19 -14.76 0.02
#